data_AF-A0A4Q1TR58-F1
#
_entry.id   AF-A0A4Q1TR58-F1
#
_cell.length_a   1.000
_cell.length_b   1.000
_cell.length_c   1.000
_cell.angle_alpha   90.00
_cell.angle_beta   90.00
_cell.angle_gamma   90.00
#
_symmetry.space_group_name_H-M   'P 1'
#
loop_
_entity.id
_entity.type
_entity.pdbx_description
1 polymer ?
#
loop_
_entity_poly.entity_id
_entity_poly.type
_entity_poly.pdbx_seq_one_letter_code
_entity_poly.pdbx_strand_id
1 'polypeptide(L)'
;MLPIEETLAKLKFLVSEERFNIVRRRSPRAQAVTSDLAKLIISYLTVEDYKKHELDHNGSNEYIWVFKTEYEVVYYIKFKILQERNWVRFISFHETYKP
;
A
#
# COMPACT_ATOMS: atom_id res chain seq x y z
N MET A 1 15.11 -9.28 -0.50
CA MET A 1 14.08 -8.28 -0.88
C MET A 1 13.58 -8.65 -2.26
N LEU A 2 12.26 -8.64 -2.49
CA LEU A 2 11.71 -8.91 -3.83
C LEU A 2 11.95 -7.70 -4.76
N PRO A 3 12.12 -7.90 -6.07
CA PRO A 3 12.03 -6.83 -7.07
C PRO A 3 10.71 -6.06 -7.00
N ILE A 4 10.68 -4.85 -7.56
CA ILE A 4 9.50 -3.98 -7.50
C ILE A 4 8.32 -4.57 -8.29
N GLU A 5 8.60 -5.18 -9.45
CA GLU A 5 7.62 -5.84 -10.31
C GLU A 5 6.97 -7.02 -9.58
N GLU A 6 7.77 -7.86 -8.94
CA GLU A 6 7.28 -8.99 -8.14
C GLU A 6 6.49 -8.53 -6.92
N THR A 7 6.95 -7.45 -6.26
CA THR A 7 6.25 -6.86 -5.13
C THR A 7 4.88 -6.33 -5.55
N LEU A 8 4.81 -5.62 -6.69
CA LEU A 8 3.56 -5.09 -7.22
C LEU A 8 2.61 -6.22 -7.63
N ALA A 9 3.11 -7.25 -8.31
CA ALA A 9 2.31 -8.42 -8.66
C ALA A 9 1.76 -9.12 -7.40
N LYS A 10 2.60 -9.31 -6.38
CA LYS A 10 2.18 -9.90 -5.09
C LYS A 10 1.16 -9.02 -4.37
N LEU A 11 1.35 -7.69 -4.37
CA LEU A 11 0.39 -6.74 -3.80
C LEU A 11 -0.98 -6.87 -4.48
N LYS A 12 -1.01 -6.82 -5.81
CA LYS A 12 -2.26 -6.94 -6.60
C LYS A 12 -2.98 -8.25 -6.30
N PHE A 13 -2.25 -9.37 -6.32
CA PHE A 13 -2.80 -10.68 -6.02
C PHE A 13 -3.39 -10.77 -4.60
N LEU A 14 -2.67 -10.30 -3.58
CA LEU A 14 -3.16 -10.38 -2.20
C LEU A 14 -4.38 -9.47 -1.97
N VAL A 15 -4.43 -8.32 -2.65
CA VAL A 15 -5.57 -7.40 -2.54
C VAL A 15 -6.80 -7.94 -3.28
N SER A 16 -6.63 -8.58 -4.45
CA SER A 16 -7.75 -9.23 -5.15
C SER A 16 -8.34 -10.39 -4.35
N GLU A 17 -7.53 -11.09 -3.57
CA GLU A 17 -7.94 -12.18 -2.66
C GLU A 17 -8.46 -11.68 -1.31
N GLU A 18 -8.67 -10.36 -1.14
CA GLU A 18 -9.10 -9.73 0.12
C GLU A 18 -8.15 -9.98 1.32
N ARG A 19 -6.90 -10.35 1.05
CA ARG A 19 -5.87 -10.64 2.07
C ARG A 19 -5.14 -9.38 2.50
N PHE A 20 -5.90 -8.40 2.95
CA PHE A 20 -5.34 -7.15 3.41
C PHE A 20 -6.13 -6.53 4.55
N ASN A 21 -5.47 -5.65 5.29
CA ASN A 21 -6.14 -4.76 6.23
C ASN A 21 -5.60 -3.34 6.07
N ILE A 22 -6.49 -2.36 6.26
CA ILE A 22 -6.13 -0.94 6.28
C ILE A 22 -6.09 -0.49 7.74
N VAL A 23 -4.93 -0.03 8.19
CA VAL A 23 -4.77 0.46 9.56
C VAL A 23 -5.56 1.76 9.72
N ARG A 24 -6.58 1.74 10.58
CA ARG A 24 -7.34 2.94 10.94
C ARG A 24 -6.46 3.83 11.82
N ARG A 25 -6.11 5.01 11.30
CA ARG A 25 -5.38 6.03 12.08
C ARG A 25 -6.35 6.79 12.96
N ARG A 26 -5.88 7.18 14.16
CA ARG A 26 -6.66 7.97 15.11
C ARG A 26 -6.83 9.45 14.69
N SER A 27 -6.07 9.91 13.70
CA SER A 27 -6.15 11.29 13.22
C SER A 27 -7.37 11.47 12.31
N PRO A 28 -8.28 12.43 12.59
CA PRO A 28 -9.47 12.69 11.78
C PRO A 28 -9.18 13.05 10.31
N ARG A 29 -7.99 13.61 10.04
CA ARG A 29 -7.56 14.01 8.68
C ARG A 29 -6.98 12.86 7.85
N ALA A 30 -6.74 11.71 8.45
CA ALA A 30 -6.22 10.53 7.77
C ALA A 30 -7.34 9.50 7.59
N GLN A 31 -8.44 9.92 6.96
CA GLN A 31 -9.54 9.03 6.64
C GLN A 31 -9.00 7.96 5.68
N ALA A 32 -9.00 6.72 6.16
CA ALA A 32 -8.59 5.59 5.35
C ALA A 32 -9.59 5.40 4.21
N VAL A 33 -9.08 5.11 3.01
CA VAL A 33 -9.94 4.68 1.89
C VAL A 33 -10.76 3.44 2.28
N THR A 34 -11.92 3.26 1.67
CA THR A 34 -12.71 2.04 1.83
C THR A 34 -11.96 0.84 1.21
N SER A 35 -12.31 -0.38 1.63
CA SER A 35 -11.71 -1.59 1.07
C SER A 35 -11.94 -1.71 -0.44
N ASP A 36 -13.12 -1.32 -0.93
CA ASP A 36 -13.44 -1.39 -2.35
C ASP A 36 -12.64 -0.37 -3.17
N LEU A 37 -12.51 0.87 -2.67
CA LEU A 37 -11.66 1.87 -3.30
C LEU A 37 -10.19 1.46 -3.28
N ALA A 38 -9.71 0.85 -2.19
CA ALA A 38 -8.37 0.29 -2.12
C ALA A 38 -8.15 -0.77 -3.21
N LYS A 39 -9.05 -1.74 -3.36
CA LYS A 39 -8.95 -2.77 -4.41
C LYS A 39 -8.84 -2.14 -5.80
N LEU A 40 -9.68 -1.15 -6.07
CA LEU A 40 -9.71 -0.46 -7.36
C LEU A 40 -8.37 0.24 -7.64
N ILE A 41 -7.90 1.09 -6.74
CA ILE A 41 -6.64 1.83 -6.89
C ILE A 41 -5.46 0.86 -7.05
N ILE A 42 -5.39 -0.20 -6.24
CA ILE A 42 -4.30 -1.18 -6.32
C ILE A 42 -4.31 -1.93 -7.66
N SER A 43 -5.48 -2.20 -8.25
CA SER A 43 -5.57 -2.85 -9.55
C SER A 43 -4.93 -2.01 -10.67
N TYR A 44 -5.01 -0.68 -10.57
CA TYR A 44 -4.43 0.28 -11.53
C TYR A 44 -2.96 0.63 -11.28
N LEU A 45 -2.40 0.32 -10.10
CA LEU A 45 -1.02 0.67 -9.80
C LEU A 45 -0.04 0.13 -10.84
N THR A 46 0.93 0.95 -11.22
CA THR A 46 2.04 0.55 -12.08
C THR A 46 3.38 0.70 -11.33
N VAL A 47 4.47 0.28 -11.95
CA VAL A 47 5.81 0.42 -11.34
C VAL A 47 6.27 1.87 -11.31
N GLU A 48 5.74 2.74 -12.17
CA GLU A 48 6.03 4.17 -12.20
C GLU A 48 5.45 4.92 -10.98
N ASP A 49 4.42 4.36 -10.35
CA ASP A 49 3.83 4.88 -9.12
C ASP A 49 4.73 4.62 -7.90
N TYR A 50 5.70 3.72 -8.00
CA TYR A 50 6.65 3.43 -6.94
C TYR A 50 7.50 4.65 -6.62
N LYS A 51 7.68 4.94 -5.32
CA LYS A 51 8.52 6.04 -4.84
C LYS A 51 9.75 5.57 -4.12
N LYS A 52 9.59 4.67 -3.15
CA LYS A 52 10.69 4.13 -2.36
C LYS A 52 10.25 2.93 -1.54
N HIS A 53 11.23 2.21 -1.01
CA HIS A 53 11.06 1.32 0.12
C HIS A 53 11.97 1.76 1.27
N GLU A 54 11.60 1.39 2.48
CA GLU A 54 12.39 1.62 3.70
C GLU A 54 12.26 0.41 4.63
N LEU A 55 13.24 0.21 5.51
CA LEU A 55 13.14 -0.83 6.53
C LEU A 55 12.08 -0.47 7.56
N ASP A 56 11.30 -1.45 7.99
CA ASP A 56 10.43 -1.29 9.15
C ASP A 56 11.30 -1.23 10.41
N HIS A 57 11.44 -0.03 10.98
CA HIS A 57 12.27 0.23 12.15
C HIS A 57 11.80 -0.48 13.43
N ASN A 58 10.63 -1.15 13.40
CA ASN A 58 10.14 -1.96 14.53
C ASN A 58 10.76 -3.37 14.62
N GLY A 59 11.81 -3.67 13.84
CA GLY A 59 12.64 -4.86 14.06
C GLY A 59 12.16 -6.15 13.38
N SER A 60 11.20 -6.09 12.47
CA SER A 60 10.71 -7.27 11.74
C SER A 60 11.52 -7.62 10.48
N ASN A 61 12.56 -6.85 10.12
CA ASN A 61 13.27 -6.93 8.83
C ASN A 61 12.32 -6.86 7.61
N GLU A 62 11.08 -6.39 7.79
CA GLU A 62 10.13 -6.21 6.72
C GLU A 62 10.38 -4.87 6.02
N TYR A 63 10.15 -4.83 4.71
CA TYR A 63 10.20 -3.59 3.96
C TYR A 63 8.84 -2.93 3.93
N ILE A 64 8.84 -1.62 4.15
CA ILE A 64 7.70 -0.76 3.91
C ILE A 64 7.83 -0.16 2.53
N TRP A 65 6.83 -0.40 1.69
CA TRP A 65 6.75 0.08 0.32
C TRP A 65 5.89 1.33 0.25
N VAL A 66 6.34 2.30 -0.53
CA VAL A 66 5.65 3.58 -0.74
C VAL A 66 5.37 3.78 -2.21
N PHE A 67 4.10 3.96 -2.53
CA PHE A 67 3.59 4.30 -3.85
C PHE A 67 2.83 5.62 -3.78
N LYS A 68 2.81 6.35 -4.89
CA LYS A 68 1.98 7.53 -5.08
C LYS A 68 1.46 7.53 -6.51
N THR A 69 0.14 7.40 -6.63
CA THR A 69 -0.58 7.23 -7.90
C THR A 69 -1.70 8.25 -8.03
N GLU A 70 -2.17 8.48 -9.25
CA GLU A 70 -3.29 9.36 -9.57
C GLU A 70 -4.46 8.52 -10.08
N TYR A 71 -5.54 8.49 -9.31
CA TYR A 71 -6.81 7.86 -9.63
C TYR A 71 -7.92 8.86 -9.31
N GLU A 72 -8.32 9.70 -10.27
CA GLU A 72 -9.16 10.90 -10.09
C GLU A 72 -8.52 12.00 -9.21
N VAL A 73 -7.96 11.61 -8.06
CA VAL A 73 -7.11 12.38 -7.14
C VAL A 73 -5.82 11.63 -6.86
N VAL A 74 -4.89 12.26 -6.15
CA VAL A 74 -3.60 11.64 -5.83
C VAL A 74 -3.69 10.85 -4.53
N TYR A 75 -3.23 9.60 -4.55
CA TYR A 75 -3.21 8.73 -3.38
C TYR A 75 -1.79 8.47 -2.90
N TYR A 76 -1.58 8.58 -1.59
CA TYR A 76 -0.36 8.12 -0.93
C TYR A 76 -0.61 6.76 -0.28
N ILE A 77 0.18 5.77 -0.69
CA ILE A 77 0.02 4.37 -0.30
C ILE A 77 1.31 3.91 0.38
N LYS A 78 1.21 3.47 1.63
CA LYS A 78 2.30 2.90 2.42
C LYS A 78 1.87 1.55 2.95
N PHE A 79 2.57 0.48 2.62
CA PHE A 79 2.20 -0.87 3.03
C PHE A 79 3.40 -1.75 3.30
N LYS A 80 3.15 -2.88 3.97
CA LYS A 80 4.11 -3.98 4.06
C LYS A 80 3.43 -5.31 3.77
N ILE A 81 4.19 -6.24 3.20
CA ILE A 81 3.76 -7.62 2.97
C ILE A 81 4.29 -8.46 4.13
N LEU A 82 3.38 -8.96 4.95
CA LEU A 82 3.68 -9.90 6.03
C LEU A 82 3.92 -11.28 5.41
N GLN A 83 5.18 -11.62 5.15
CA GLN A 83 5.52 -12.79 4.33
C GLN A 83 4.99 -14.09 4.92
N GLU A 84 5.13 -14.29 6.23
CA GLU A 84 4.67 -15.50 6.94
C GLU A 84 3.16 -15.73 6.80
N ARG A 85 2.38 -14.65 6.63
CA ARG A 85 0.92 -14.72 6.59
C ARG A 85 0.35 -14.55 5.18
N ASN A 86 1.20 -14.27 4.19
CA ASN A 86 0.78 -13.80 2.86
C ASN A 86 -0.33 -12.76 2.96
N TRP A 87 -0.06 -11.69 3.71
CA TRP A 87 -1.04 -10.67 4.06
C TRP A 87 -0.49 -9.27 3.84
N VAL A 88 -1.29 -8.35 3.33
CA VAL A 88 -0.90 -6.94 3.16
C VAL A 88 -1.43 -6.10 4.32
N ARG A 89 -0.54 -5.36 4.97
CA ARG A 89 -0.92 -4.33 5.93
C ARG A 89 -0.70 -2.95 5.32
N PHE A 90 -1.78 -2.25 4.99
CA PHE A 90 -1.71 -0.83 4.61
C PHE A 90 -1.54 0.03 5.87
N ILE A 91 -0.35 0.63 6.00
CA ILE A 91 0.05 1.52 7.10
C ILE A 91 -0.48 2.95 6.86
N SER A 92 -0.51 3.37 5.60
CA SER A 92 -1.17 4.59 5.12
C SER A 92 -1.88 4.28 3.82
N PHE A 93 -3.12 4.72 3.68
CA PHE A 93 -3.80 4.75 2.39
C PHE A 93 -4.84 5.86 2.42
N HIS A 94 -4.49 7.01 1.82
CA HIS A 94 -5.30 8.22 1.85
C HIS A 94 -5.02 9.10 0.64
N GLU A 95 -5.98 9.96 0.35
CA GLU A 95 -5.84 11.05 -0.60
C GLU A 95 -4.80 12.05 -0.11
N THR A 96 -4.08 12.66 -1.03
CA THR A 96 -3.10 13.70 -0.77
C THR A 96 -3.18 14.76 -1.86
N TYR A 97 -2.75 15.98 -1.55
CA TYR A 97 -2.70 17.04 -2.53
C TYR A 97 -1.47 16.85 -3.45
N LYS A 98 -1.57 17.28 -4.72
CA LYS A 98 -0.36 17.51 -5.53
C LYS A 98 0.46 18.59 -4.80
N PRO A 99 1.77 18.37 -4.56
CA PRO A 99 2.63 19.40 -4.00
C PRO A 99 2.67 20.63 -4.90
#